data_AF-A0A7K2Z816-F1
#
_entry.id   AF-A0A7K2Z816-F1
#
_cell.length_a   1.000
_cell.length_b   1.000
_cell.length_c   1.000
_cell.angle_alpha   90.00
_cell.angle_beta   90.00
_cell.angle_gamma   90.00
#
_symmetry.space_group_name_H-M   'P 1'
#
loop_
_entity.id
_entity.type
_entity.pdbx_description
1 polymer ?
#
loop_
_entity_poly.entity_id
_entity_poly.type
_entity_poly.pdbx_seq_one_letter_code
_entity_poly.pdbx_strand_id
1 'polypeptide(L)'
;MGEDDTRLRAVVSLAQTMAAAYTPRESWRAAALGACEALGGSFAALSVWERDRGRLRVLVNAGQRAEGEEEFPEEEAYPVHE
;
A
#
# COMPACT_ATOMS: atom_id res chain seq x y z
N MET A 1 17.89 -13.26 -18.62
CA MET A 1 18.28 -11.90 -18.18
C MET A 1 17.15 -10.93 -18.50
N GLY A 2 16.00 -11.00 -17.80
CA GLY A 2 14.83 -10.20 -18.16
C GLY A 2 13.76 -10.09 -17.06
N GLU A 3 13.60 -11.12 -16.23
CA GLU A 3 12.62 -11.10 -15.13
C GLU A 3 13.23 -10.54 -13.83
N ASP A 4 14.44 -11.00 -13.46
CA ASP A 4 15.14 -10.50 -12.27
C ASP A 4 15.44 -9.00 -12.34
N ASP A 5 15.78 -8.48 -13.54
CA ASP A 5 16.01 -7.05 -13.75
C ASP A 5 14.72 -6.23 -13.58
N THR A 6 13.58 -6.77 -14.04
CA THR A 6 12.28 -6.13 -13.90
C THR A 6 11.85 -6.08 -12.44
N ARG A 7 12.00 -7.19 -11.70
CA ARG A 7 11.70 -7.26 -10.27
C ARG A 7 12.59 -6.32 -9.46
N LEU A 8 13.89 -6.30 -9.73
CA LEU A 8 14.83 -5.41 -9.06
C LEU A 8 14.49 -3.94 -9.34
N ARG A 9 14.18 -3.59 -10.59
CA ARG A 9 13.77 -2.23 -10.97
C ARG A 9 12.49 -1.80 -10.26
N ALA A 10 11.51 -2.68 -10.15
CA ALA A 10 10.28 -2.41 -9.41
C ALA A 10 10.57 -2.10 -7.94
N VAL A 11 11.41 -2.90 -7.28
CA VAL A 11 11.81 -2.67 -5.89
C VAL A 11 12.58 -1.35 -5.72
N VAL A 12 13.49 -1.04 -6.63
CA VAL A 12 14.25 0.22 -6.59
C VAL A 12 13.33 1.42 -6.79
N SER A 13 12.43 1.37 -7.78
CA SER A 13 11.45 2.43 -8.05
C SER A 13 10.54 2.68 -6.85
N LEU A 14 10.04 1.61 -6.23
CA LEU A 14 9.24 1.65 -5.01
C LEU A 14 9.99 2.35 -3.88
N ALA A 15 11.24 1.92 -3.60
CA ALA A 15 12.05 2.47 -2.53
C ALA A 15 12.38 3.96 -2.76
N GLN A 16 12.70 4.36 -3.99
CA GLN A 16 12.98 5.75 -4.34
C GLN A 16 11.74 6.64 -4.16
N THR A 17 10.57 6.18 -4.59
CA THR A 17 9.32 6.93 -4.45
C THR A 17 8.95 7.10 -2.98
N MET A 18 9.09 6.05 -2.17
CA MET A 18 8.86 6.13 -0.73
C MET A 18 9.85 7.07 -0.01
N ALA A 19 11.12 7.09 -0.44
CA ALA A 19 12.16 7.96 0.14
C ALA A 19 11.99 9.44 -0.24
N ALA A 20 11.35 9.73 -1.36
CA ALA A 20 11.04 11.09 -1.81
C ALA A 20 9.81 11.70 -1.11
N ALA A 21 9.05 10.92 -0.35
CA ALA A 21 7.86 11.37 0.37
C ALA A 21 8.24 12.26 1.56
N TYR A 22 7.50 13.35 1.75
CA TYR A 22 7.72 14.32 2.84
C TYR A 22 6.85 14.02 4.05
N THR A 23 5.80 13.21 3.89
CA THR A 23 4.90 12.81 4.98
C THR A 23 4.71 11.29 5.06
N PRO A 24 4.33 10.75 6.24
CA PRO A 24 3.98 9.34 6.35
C PRO A 24 2.87 8.91 5.39
N ARG A 25 1.83 9.73 5.20
CA ARG A 25 0.72 9.44 4.27
C ARG A 25 1.18 9.34 2.83
N GLU A 26 2.06 10.25 2.39
CA GLU A 26 2.67 10.19 1.07
C GLU A 26 3.52 8.92 0.90
N SER A 27 4.27 8.54 1.93
CA SER A 27 5.09 7.32 1.91
C SER A 27 4.22 6.06 1.81
N TRP A 28 3.12 6.00 2.57
CA TRP A 28 2.14 4.90 2.50
C TRP A 28 1.51 4.79 1.11
N ARG A 29 1.08 5.93 0.55
CA ARG A 29 0.49 5.99 -0.78
C ARG A 29 1.48 5.54 -1.85
N ALA A 30 2.72 6.02 -1.78
CA ALA A 30 3.80 5.60 -2.67
C ALA A 30 4.04 4.09 -2.59
N ALA A 31 4.04 3.53 -1.37
CA ALA A 31 4.21 2.11 -1.16
C ALA A 31 3.08 1.28 -1.80
N ALA A 32 1.82 1.68 -1.55
CA ALA A 32 0.64 0.98 -2.07
C ALA A 32 0.56 1.05 -3.60
N LEU A 33 0.75 2.24 -4.20
CA LEU A 33 0.73 2.41 -5.66
C LEU A 33 1.87 1.65 -6.33
N GLY A 34 3.11 1.78 -5.84
CA GLY A 34 4.24 1.10 -6.44
C GLY A 34 4.13 -0.42 -6.36
N ALA A 35 3.59 -0.96 -5.26
CA ALA A 35 3.27 -2.38 -5.15
C ALA A 35 2.13 -2.80 -6.11
N CYS A 36 1.07 -1.99 -6.21
CA CYS A 36 -0.04 -2.22 -7.13
C CYS A 36 0.43 -2.33 -8.58
N GLU A 37 1.22 -1.35 -9.03
CA GLU A 37 1.77 -1.29 -10.38
C GLU A 37 2.72 -2.46 -10.66
N ALA A 38 3.63 -2.75 -9.72
CA ALA A 38 4.60 -3.84 -9.87
C ALA A 38 3.93 -5.22 -9.98
N LEU A 39 2.77 -5.40 -9.35
CA LEU A 39 1.99 -6.63 -9.38
C LEU A 39 0.93 -6.65 -10.50
N GLY A 40 0.81 -5.57 -11.29
CA GLY A 40 -0.21 -5.44 -12.33
C GLY A 40 -1.64 -5.39 -11.77
N GLY A 41 -1.80 -4.96 -10.52
CA GLY A 41 -3.09 -4.77 -9.87
C GLY A 41 -3.76 -3.47 -10.27
N SER A 42 -5.09 -3.43 -10.17
CA SER A 42 -5.88 -2.19 -10.29
C SER A 42 -6.05 -1.45 -8.96
N PHE A 43 -5.88 -2.17 -7.85
CA PHE A 43 -6.09 -1.67 -6.49
C PHE A 43 -5.09 -2.33 -5.53
N ALA A 44 -4.65 -1.57 -4.52
CA ALA A 44 -3.88 -2.09 -3.39
C ALA A 44 -4.22 -1.32 -2.10
N ALA A 45 -4.36 -2.07 -1.01
CA ALA A 45 -4.47 -1.51 0.33
C ALA A 45 -3.18 -1.76 1.12
N LEU A 46 -2.69 -0.74 1.82
CA LEU A 46 -1.62 -0.90 2.81
C LEU A 46 -2.24 -0.86 4.20
N SER A 47 -2.03 -1.92 4.99
CA SER A 47 -2.56 -2.04 6.34
C SER A 47 -1.47 -2.20 7.38
N VAL A 48 -1.70 -1.68 8.58
CA VAL A 48 -0.87 -1.92 9.75
C VAL A 48 -1.56 -2.90 10.69
N TRP A 49 -0.79 -3.87 11.20
CA TRP A 49 -1.29 -4.77 12.24
C TRP A 49 -1.13 -4.13 13.62
N GLU A 50 -2.27 -3.74 14.21
CA GLU A 50 -2.37 -3.27 15.58
C GLU A 50 -2.54 -4.46 16.51
N ARG A 51 -1.42 -5.12 16.86
CA ARG A 51 -1.39 -6.35 17.66
C ARG A 51 -2.19 -6.25 18.96
N ASP A 52 -2.00 -5.16 19.70
CA ASP A 52 -2.69 -4.93 20.98
C ASP A 52 -4.21 -4.83 20.84
N ARG A 53 -4.70 -4.53 19.64
CA ARG A 53 -6.13 -4.44 19.31
C ARG A 53 -6.64 -5.62 18.49
N GLY A 54 -5.78 -6.58 18.15
CA GLY A 54 -6.15 -7.76 17.36
C GLY A 54 -6.70 -7.43 15.97
N ARG A 55 -6.32 -6.29 15.36
CA ARG A 55 -6.90 -5.81 14.09
C ARG A 55 -5.86 -5.31 13.08
N LEU A 56 -6.16 -5.44 11.80
CA LEU A 56 -5.51 -4.72 10.71
C LEU A 56 -6.25 -3.41 10.49
N ARG A 57 -5.58 -2.28 10.62
CA ARG A 57 -6.13 -0.98 10.24
C ARG A 57 -5.58 -0.57 8.89
N VAL A 58 -6.45 -0.19 7.97
CA VAL A 58 -6.04 0.30 6.65
C VAL A 58 -5.43 1.69 6.80
N LEU A 59 -4.25 1.89 6.21
CA LEU A 59 -3.57 3.17 6.16
C LEU A 59 -3.90 3.92 4.88
N VAL A 60 -3.98 3.21 3.76
CA VAL A 60 -4.29 3.77 2.45
C VAL A 60 -4.90 2.70 1.54
N ASN A 61 -5.88 3.11 0.76
CA ASN A 61 -6.44 2.39 -0.39
C ASN A 61 -6.05 3.13 -1.65
N ALA A 62 -5.22 2.50 -2.48
CA ALA A 62 -4.63 3.11 -3.66
C ALA A 62 -5.11 2.43 -4.94
N GLY A 63 -5.23 3.22 -6.02
CA GLY A 63 -5.71 2.75 -7.31
C GLY A 63 -7.22 2.94 -7.50
N GLN A 64 -7.84 2.00 -8.21
CA GLN A 64 -9.26 1.99 -8.54
C GLN A 64 -10.09 1.59 -7.31
N ARG A 65 -10.83 2.56 -6.78
CA ARG A 65 -11.70 2.41 -5.60
C ARG A 65 -13.16 2.28 -5.99
N ALA A 66 -13.92 1.52 -5.21
CA ALA A 66 -15.37 1.44 -5.31
C ALA A 66 -16.04 2.73 -4.78
N GLU A 67 -17.33 2.89 -5.06
CA GLU A 67 -18.12 3.99 -4.50
C GLU A 67 -18.16 3.87 -2.97
N GLY A 68 -17.79 4.95 -2.28
CA GLY A 68 -17.71 5.00 -0.82
C GLY A 68 -16.35 4.61 -0.23
N GLU A 69 -15.40 4.11 -1.03
CA GLU A 69 -14.05 3.84 -0.54
C GLU A 69 -13.18 5.12 -0.51
N GLU A 70 -12.58 5.38 0.63
CA GLU A 70 -11.69 6.52 0.84
C GLU A 70 -10.24 6.18 0.55
N GLU A 71 -9.42 7.17 0.13
CA GLU A 71 -7.98 6.95 -0.06
C GLU A 71 -7.27 6.70 1.26
N PHE A 72 -7.65 7.45 2.31
CA PHE A 72 -7.05 7.38 3.64
C PHE A 72 -8.18 7.16 4.66
N PRO A 73 -8.74 5.96 4.73
CA PRO A 73 -9.89 5.70 5.59
C PRO A 73 -9.51 5.84 7.08
N GLU A 74 -10.36 6.51 7.86
CA GLU A 74 -10.13 6.65 9.30
C GLU A 74 -10.66 5.44 10.09
N GLU A 75 -11.73 4.80 9.61
CA GLU A 75 -12.49 3.79 10.35
C GLU A 75 -12.37 2.37 9.77
N GLU A 76 -11.62 2.18 8.69
CA GLU A 76 -11.49 0.87 8.05
C GLU A 76 -10.49 -0.04 8.80
N ALA A 77 -11.03 -1.04 9.50
CA ALA A 77 -10.25 -2.03 10.20
C ALA A 77 -10.91 -3.42 10.20
N TYR A 78 -10.08 -4.46 10.15
CA TYR A 78 -10.50 -5.86 10.08
C TYR A 78 -9.91 -6.67 11.24
N PRO A 79 -10.64 -7.58 11.89
CA PRO A 79 -10.08 -8.46 12.91
C PRO A 79 -9.06 -9.44 12.31
N VAL A 80 -8.03 -9.81 13.09
CA VAL A 80 -7.01 -10.80 12.67
C VAL A 80 -7.35 -12.22 13.12
N HIS A 81 -8.23 -12.36 14.12
CA HIS A 81 -8.73 -13.63 14.60
C HIS A 81 -10.24 -13.54 14.84
N GLU A 82 -10.96 -14.58 14.41
CA GLU A 82 -12.27 -14.97 14.92
C GLU A 82 -12.10 -16.22 15.79
#